data_AF-A0AAC9AQ68-F1
#
_entry.id   AF-A0AAC9AQ68-F1
#
_cell.length_a   1.000
_cell.length_b   1.000
_cell.length_c   1.000
_cell.angle_alpha   90.00
_cell.angle_beta   90.00
_cell.angle_gamma   90.00
#
_symmetry.space_group_name_H-M   'P 1'
#
loop_
_entity.id
_entity.type
_entity.pdbx_description
1 polymer ?
#
loop_
_entity_poly.entity_id
_entity_poly.type
_entity_poly.pdbx_seq_one_letter_code
_entity_poly.pdbx_strand_id
1 'polypeptide(L)'
;MLEEEHAYILEGALTLKLGARNYVMKAGDYVCFPAGQKVGHSLFNHTDAPCRYLIIGERNPNDVIVYPESGRVSVRLTGEGYSKAATMDYWEGIDASAPDAKARTGLAQE
;
A
#
# COMPACT_ATOMS: atom_id res chain seq x y z
N MET A 1 4.07 -2.95 -2.96
CA MET A 1 2.98 -3.89 -2.63
C MET A 1 3.49 -5.30 -2.83
N LEU A 2 4.28 -5.73 -1.85
CA LEU A 2 4.96 -7.02 -1.77
C LEU A 2 4.33 -7.92 -0.69
N GLU A 3 3.61 -7.33 0.28
CA GLU A 3 2.99 -8.05 1.39
C GLU A 3 1.61 -8.58 0.97
N GLU A 4 1.31 -9.83 1.33
CA GLU A 4 -0.05 -10.37 1.42
C GLU A 4 -0.65 -10.06 2.80
N GLU A 5 -1.98 -9.88 2.86
CA GLU A 5 -2.73 -9.70 4.10
C GLU A 5 -4.01 -10.55 4.07
N HIS A 6 -4.44 -11.03 5.24
CA HIS A 6 -5.64 -11.82 5.41
C HIS A 6 -6.47 -11.29 6.56
N ALA A 7 -7.79 -11.38 6.44
CA ALA A 7 -8.71 -11.10 7.54
C ALA A 7 -9.63 -12.29 7.80
N TYR A 8 -9.81 -12.64 9.07
CA TYR A 8 -10.74 -13.65 9.54
C TYR A 8 -11.60 -13.10 10.68
N ILE A 9 -12.92 -13.14 10.55
CA ILE A 9 -13.82 -12.59 11.57
C ILE A 9 -14.08 -13.64 12.65
N LEU A 10 -13.79 -13.29 13.90
CA LEU A 10 -14.00 -14.14 15.07
C LEU A 10 -15.39 -13.94 15.68
N GLU A 11 -15.84 -12.68 15.76
CA GLU A 11 -17.07 -12.28 16.46
C GLU A 11 -17.62 -10.97 15.87
N GLY A 12 -18.94 -10.83 15.86
CA GLY A 12 -19.62 -9.64 15.35
C GLY A 12 -19.66 -9.58 13.83
N ALA A 13 -19.85 -8.37 13.30
CA ALA A 13 -19.87 -8.10 11.87
C ALA A 13 -19.19 -6.77 11.55
N LEU A 14 -18.58 -6.68 10.37
CA LEU A 14 -18.00 -5.46 9.82
C LEU A 14 -18.27 -5.37 8.33
N THR A 15 -18.11 -4.18 7.76
CA THR A 15 -18.15 -3.96 6.30
C THR A 15 -16.74 -3.85 5.76
N LEU A 16 -16.36 -4.76 4.87
CA LEU A 16 -15.18 -4.64 4.03
C LEU A 16 -15.52 -3.77 2.81
N LYS A 17 -14.88 -2.62 2.71
CA LYS A 17 -14.80 -1.85 1.47
C LYS A 17 -13.59 -2.34 0.69
N LEU A 18 -13.81 -2.85 -0.52
CA LEU A 18 -12.77 -3.31 -1.44
C LEU A 18 -12.93 -2.59 -2.79
N GLY A 19 -12.13 -1.54 -2.98
CA GLY A 19 -12.29 -0.60 -4.09
C GLY A 19 -13.68 0.04 -4.09
N ALA A 20 -14.46 -0.21 -5.15
CA ALA A 20 -15.82 0.32 -5.30
C ALA A 20 -16.91 -0.60 -4.70
N ARG A 21 -16.54 -1.77 -4.16
CA ARG A 21 -17.49 -2.77 -3.64
C ARG A 21 -17.46 -2.81 -2.13
N ASN A 22 -18.61 -3.09 -1.53
CA ASN A 22 -18.76 -3.30 -0.09
C ASN A 22 -19.30 -4.71 0.18
N TYR A 23 -18.77 -5.36 1.20
CA TYR A 23 -19.15 -6.70 1.63
C TYR A 23 -19.36 -6.70 3.14
N VAL A 24 -20.50 -7.18 3.60
CA VAL A 24 -20.70 -7.43 5.03
C VAL A 24 -20.02 -8.76 5.36
N MET A 25 -19.08 -8.73 6.28
CA MET A 25 -18.38 -9.90 6.83
C MET A 25 -18.89 -10.18 8.25
N LYS A 26 -19.13 -11.44 8.57
CA LYS A 26 -19.60 -11.94 9.86
C LYS A 26 -18.66 -13.02 10.39
N ALA A 27 -18.82 -13.40 11.66
CA ALA A 27 -18.05 -14.48 12.28
C ALA A 27 -17.96 -15.73 11.38
N GLY A 28 -16.74 -16.21 11.16
CA GLY A 28 -16.42 -17.33 10.26
C GLY A 28 -16.04 -16.91 8.84
N ASP A 29 -16.30 -15.68 8.43
CA ASP A 29 -15.90 -15.19 7.10
C ASP A 29 -14.39 -14.92 7.05
N TYR A 30 -13.81 -15.18 5.88
CA TYR A 30 -12.40 -15.03 5.58
C TYR A 30 -12.21 -14.30 4.25
N VAL A 31 -11.16 -13.47 4.17
CA VAL A 31 -10.72 -12.82 2.93
C VAL A 31 -9.21 -12.76 2.87
N CYS A 32 -8.65 -12.89 1.67
CA CYS A 32 -7.25 -12.66 1.36
C CYS A 32 -7.12 -11.42 0.48
N PHE A 33 -6.06 -10.65 0.71
CA PHE A 33 -5.60 -9.51 -0.08
C PHE A 33 -4.22 -9.87 -0.65
N PRO A 34 -4.17 -10.49 -1.84
CA PRO A 34 -2.90 -10.92 -2.44
C PRO A 34 -1.95 -9.76 -2.70
N ALA A 35 -0.65 -10.02 -2.53
CA ALA A 35 0.40 -9.07 -2.87
C ALA A 35 0.25 -8.56 -4.32
N GLY A 36 0.52 -7.27 -4.53
CA GLY A 36 0.44 -6.63 -5.85
C GLY A 36 -0.98 -6.34 -6.36
N GLN A 37 -2.04 -6.77 -5.66
CA GLN A 37 -3.41 -6.40 -6.02
C GLN A 37 -3.59 -4.87 -5.91
N LYS A 38 -3.91 -4.22 -7.03
CA LYS A 38 -4.05 -2.75 -7.11
C LYS A 38 -5.45 -2.27 -6.71
N VAL A 39 -6.00 -2.80 -5.63
CA VAL A 39 -7.32 -2.45 -5.09
C VAL A 39 -7.19 -2.26 -3.59
N GLY A 40 -7.40 -1.04 -3.10
CA GLY A 40 -7.34 -0.75 -1.67
C GLY A 40 -8.54 -1.34 -0.92
N HIS A 41 -8.31 -1.70 0.34
CA HIS A 41 -9.33 -2.20 1.26
C HIS A 41 -9.37 -1.39 2.56
N SER A 42 -10.53 -1.41 3.22
CA SER A 42 -10.72 -0.89 4.58
C SER A 42 -11.87 -1.62 5.26
N LEU A 43 -11.81 -1.71 6.59
CA LEU A 43 -12.81 -2.38 7.41
C LEU A 43 -13.53 -1.34 8.27
N PHE A 44 -14.86 -1.34 8.24
CA PHE A 44 -15.69 -0.43 9.02
C PHE A 44 -16.67 -1.20 9.89
N ASN A 45 -16.69 -0.91 11.19
CA ASN A 45 -17.76 -1.39 12.07
C ASN A 45 -18.89 -0.34 12.08
N HIS A 46 -20.01 -0.67 11.44
CA HIS A 46 -21.22 0.16 11.41
C HIS A 46 -22.22 -0.19 12.53
N THR A 47 -21.80 -0.97 13.52
CA THR A 47 -22.64 -1.42 14.62
C THR A 47 -22.15 -0.85 15.95
N ASP A 48 -23.04 -0.84 16.95
CA ASP A 48 -22.72 -0.39 18.31
C ASP A 48 -22.07 -1.50 19.16
N ALA A 49 -21.97 -2.72 18.62
CA ALA A 49 -21.33 -3.84 19.29
C ALA A 49 -19.88 -4.03 18.80
N PRO A 50 -18.97 -4.56 19.65
CA PRO A 50 -17.63 -4.90 19.22
C PRO A 50 -17.62 -5.96 18.09
N CYS A 51 -16.69 -5.81 17.14
CA CYS A 51 -16.31 -6.85 16.21
C CYS A 51 -14.86 -7.26 16.48
N ARG A 52 -14.59 -8.56 16.54
CA ARG A 52 -13.25 -9.13 16.75
C ARG A 52 -12.84 -9.90 15.51
N TYR A 53 -11.63 -9.66 15.04
CA TYR A 53 -11.08 -10.29 13.85
C TYR A 53 -9.58 -10.49 14.02
N LEU A 54 -9.02 -11.42 13.25
CA LEU A 54 -7.59 -11.59 13.07
C LEU A 54 -7.17 -10.94 11.77
N ILE A 55 -6.06 -10.22 11.82
CA ILE A 55 -5.29 -9.83 10.63
C ILE A 55 -3.98 -10.60 10.67
N ILE A 56 -3.67 -11.24 9.56
CA ILE A 56 -2.41 -11.95 9.36
C ILE A 56 -1.77 -11.34 8.13
N GLY A 57 -0.52 -10.91 8.22
CA GLY A 57 0.20 -10.35 7.09
C GLY A 57 1.69 -10.46 7.29
N GLU A 58 2.41 -10.26 6.20
CA GLU A 58 3.86 -10.20 6.20
C GLU A 58 4.37 -8.86 6.75
N ARG A 59 5.68 -8.78 6.98
CA ARG A 59 6.36 -7.54 7.35
C ARG A 59 7.64 -7.36 6.55
N ASN A 60 7.48 -7.04 5.28
CA ASN A 60 8.56 -6.87 4.32
C ASN A 60 9.13 -5.45 4.42
N PRO A 61 10.42 -5.27 4.75
CA PRO A 61 11.03 -3.95 4.87
C PRO A 61 11.04 -3.16 3.55
N ASN A 62 10.87 -3.81 2.40
CA ASN A 62 10.88 -3.19 1.09
C ASN A 62 9.49 -2.83 0.55
N ASP A 63 8.43 -2.94 1.37
CA ASP A 63 7.08 -2.70 0.88
C ASP A 63 6.77 -1.21 0.65
N VAL A 64 5.88 -0.99 -0.32
CA VAL A 64 5.32 0.32 -0.68
C VAL A 64 3.80 0.21 -0.60
N ILE A 65 3.20 1.03 0.27
CA ILE A 65 1.77 1.09 0.54
C ILE A 65 1.20 2.36 -0.09
N VAL A 66 0.17 2.21 -0.92
CA VAL A 66 -0.55 3.34 -1.51
C VAL A 66 -1.90 3.49 -0.81
N TYR A 67 -2.20 4.70 -0.34
CA TYR A 67 -3.49 5.08 0.22
C TYR A 67 -4.29 5.82 -0.86
N PRO A 68 -5.22 5.16 -1.59
CA PRO A 68 -5.78 5.73 -2.81
C PRO A 68 -6.61 7.00 -2.57
N GLU A 69 -7.30 7.08 -1.44
CA GLU A 69 -8.22 8.17 -1.10
C GLU A 69 -7.49 9.47 -0.74
N SER A 70 -6.36 9.37 -0.03
CA SER A 70 -5.56 10.53 0.36
C SER A 70 -4.42 10.83 -0.61
N GLY A 71 -4.11 9.91 -1.52
CA GLY A 71 -2.93 10.00 -2.40
C GLY A 71 -1.60 9.82 -1.67
N ARG A 72 -1.59 9.43 -0.39
CA ARG A 72 -0.36 9.15 0.35
C ARG A 72 0.29 7.85 -0.15
N VAL A 73 1.61 7.83 -0.19
CA VAL A 73 2.42 6.63 -0.42
C VAL A 73 3.38 6.48 0.75
N SER A 74 3.42 5.31 1.38
CA SER A 74 4.40 4.98 2.42
C SER A 74 5.42 4.02 1.84
N VAL A 75 6.71 4.32 2.00
CA VAL A 75 7.81 3.45 1.58
C VAL A 75 8.50 2.93 2.84
N ARG A 76 8.37 1.63 3.13
CA ARG A 76 8.92 1.07 4.38
C ARG A 76 10.45 1.12 4.40
N LEU A 77 11.10 0.94 3.25
CA LEU A 77 12.57 0.88 3.15
C LEU A 77 13.23 2.16 3.68
N THR A 78 12.65 3.31 3.38
CA THR A 78 13.15 4.62 3.82
C THR A 78 12.48 5.10 5.11
N GLY A 79 11.33 4.52 5.48
CA GLY A 79 10.50 5.01 6.59
C GLY A 79 9.76 6.31 6.25
N GLU A 80 9.71 6.70 4.98
CA GLU A 80 9.18 7.98 4.54
C GLU A 80 7.77 7.85 3.92
N GLY A 81 7.05 8.97 3.95
CA GLY A 81 5.74 9.13 3.32
C GLY A 81 5.78 10.25 2.27
N TYR A 82 5.21 9.98 1.09
CA TYR A 82 5.17 10.91 -0.03
C TYR A 82 3.74 11.18 -0.49
N SER A 83 3.57 12.26 -1.25
CA SER A 83 2.36 12.52 -2.02
C SER A 83 2.50 11.89 -3.40
N LYS A 84 1.53 11.07 -3.83
CA LYS A 84 1.47 10.50 -5.18
C LYS A 84 1.39 11.57 -6.27
N ALA A 85 0.92 12.78 -5.93
CA ALA A 85 0.84 13.89 -6.88
C ALA A 85 2.20 14.58 -7.13
N ALA A 86 3.20 14.34 -6.26
CA ALA A 86 4.54 14.90 -6.38
C ALA A 86 5.48 13.96 -7.15
N THR A 87 5.09 13.59 -8.37
CA THR A 87 5.94 12.82 -9.29
C THR A 87 6.90 13.76 -10.01
N MET A 88 8.13 13.32 -10.24
CA MET A 88 9.12 14.06 -10.99
C MET A 88 9.82 13.15 -12.00
N ASP A 89 10.26 13.72 -13.13
CA ASP A 89 11.12 13.00 -14.06
C ASP A 89 12.53 12.82 -13.49
N TYR A 90 13.24 11.77 -13.90
CA TYR A 90 14.54 11.41 -13.33
C TYR A 90 15.58 12.55 -13.38
N TRP A 91 15.56 13.36 -14.44
CA TRP A 91 16.45 14.51 -14.63
C TRP A 91 15.79 15.87 -14.33
N GLU A 92 14.58 15.88 -13.76
CA GLU A 92 13.90 17.13 -13.44
C GLU A 92 14.72 17.94 -12.44
N GLY A 93 14.99 19.20 -12.78
CA GLY A 93 15.82 20.09 -11.96
C GLY A 93 17.32 19.80 -11.98
N ILE A 94 17.80 18.83 -12.78
CA ILE A 94 19.21 18.51 -12.94
C ILE A 94 19.71 18.95 -14.32
N ASP A 95 20.74 19.81 -14.35
CA ASP A 95 21.46 20.13 -15.59
C ASP A 95 22.39 18.97 -15.98
N ALA A 96 21.87 18.06 -16.81
CA ALA A 96 22.61 16.92 -17.33
C ALA A 96 23.72 17.31 -18.35
N SER A 97 23.82 18.59 -18.74
CA SER A 97 24.86 19.09 -19.64
C SER A 97 26.11 19.60 -18.91
N ALA A 98 26.06 19.70 -17.58
CA ALA A 98 27.21 20.08 -16.75
C ALA A 98 28.35 19.04 -16.87
N PRO A 99 29.62 19.47 -16.99
CA PRO A 99 30.75 18.62 -17.36
C PRO A 99 31.02 17.42 -16.43
N ASP A 100 30.54 17.44 -15.18
CA ASP A 100 30.69 16.35 -14.21
C ASP A 100 29.55 15.30 -14.22
N ALA A 101 28.53 15.47 -15.07
CA ALA A 101 27.36 14.57 -15.11
C ALA A 101 27.72 13.14 -15.57
N LYS A 102 28.73 12.98 -16.43
CA LYS A 102 29.17 11.68 -16.96
C LYS A 102 30.01 10.85 -15.98
N ALA A 103 30.53 11.43 -14.90
CA ALA A 103 31.33 10.71 -13.90
C ALA A 103 30.48 10.02 -12.83
N ARG A 104 29.20 10.39 -12.68
CA ARG A 104 28.29 9.87 -11.64
C ARG A 104 27.37 8.75 -12.12
N THR A 105 27.33 8.44 -13.41
CA THR A 105 26.27 7.61 -13.99
C THR A 105 26.45 6.11 -13.81
N GLY A 106 27.63 5.57 -13.46
CA GLY A 106 27.83 4.16 -13.11
C GLY A 106 27.38 3.09 -14.14
N LEU A 107 26.71 3.47 -15.21
CA LEU A 107 26.34 2.62 -16.33
C LEU A 107 27.55 2.53 -17.26
N ALA A 108 28.34 1.50 -17.03
CA ALA A 108 29.02 0.85 -18.15
C ALA A 108 27.93 0.45 -19.16
N GLN A 109 28.06 0.96 -20.39
CA GLN A 109 27.27 0.47 -21.51
C GLN A 109 27.71 -0.96 -21.81
N GLU A 110 26.76 -1.91 -21.80
CA GLU A 110 26.86 -3.12 -22.62
C GLU A 110 26.31 -2.83 -24.02
#